data_AF-A0A9R1DQI1-F1
#
_entry.id   AF-A0A9R1DQI1-F1
#
_cell.length_a   1.000
_cell.length_b   1.000
_cell.length_c   1.000
_cell.angle_alpha   90.00
_cell.angle_beta   90.00
_cell.angle_gamma   90.00
#
_symmetry.space_group_name_H-M   'P 1'
#
loop_
_entity.id
_entity.type
_entity.pdbx_description
1 polymer ?
#
loop_
_entity_poly.entity_id
_entity_poly.type
_entity_poly.pdbx_seq_one_letter_code
_entity_poly.pdbx_strand_id
1 'polypeptide(L)'
;MARELSKENLEWVLMQAMMAAKNVRTQRDRLLELHRRLERHRAAPAPTPADAEARLGQIASDVFKVYYLGLDPGARMLWVCLDAAVKNRAVSAVNIAFALLPDEQLYDALLAQKLPAHPTTQPQAIARVESAILAVKMLEEHHLPRCVECLVGGHAPVPGKPRDPVAAATESLAKVDLSDDPDATAKTRHVASDGDVDKALDYLCRANRITALAIKHIDLAVAVLSRFLDRKELARLAKLTDRGAYLGVEISQPTTSPDPLTLSTWD
;
A
#
# COMPACT_ATOMS: atom_id res chain seq x y z
N MET A 1 2.28 26.61 -24.05
CA MET A 1 3.60 26.21 -23.53
C MET A 1 3.48 26.00 -22.03
N ALA A 2 4.06 24.92 -21.51
CA ALA A 2 4.15 24.68 -20.07
C ALA A 2 5.02 25.76 -19.41
N ARG A 3 4.59 26.28 -18.26
CA ARG A 3 5.36 27.26 -17.47
C ARG A 3 6.18 26.54 -16.41
N GLU A 4 7.35 27.07 -16.10
CA GLU A 4 8.08 26.62 -14.92
C GLU A 4 7.33 27.06 -13.66
N LEU A 5 7.38 26.23 -12.62
CA LEU A 5 6.86 26.57 -11.30
C LEU A 5 7.66 27.74 -10.73
N SER A 6 6.96 28.67 -10.05
CA SER A 6 7.64 29.63 -9.18
C SER A 6 8.41 28.87 -8.09
N LYS A 7 9.45 29.51 -7.55
CA LYS A 7 10.28 28.92 -6.50
C LYS A 7 9.48 28.41 -5.31
N GLU A 8 8.52 29.20 -4.81
CA GLU A 8 7.65 28.81 -3.69
C GLU A 8 6.81 27.57 -4.01
N ASN A 9 6.22 27.52 -5.22
CA ASN A 9 5.46 26.36 -5.66
C ASN A 9 6.34 25.12 -5.86
N LEU A 10 7.56 25.30 -6.36
CA LEU A 10 8.53 24.23 -6.52
C LEU A 10 8.96 23.65 -5.16
N GLU A 11 9.26 24.51 -4.17
CA GLU A 11 9.59 24.07 -2.81
C GLU A 11 8.45 23.26 -2.20
N TRP A 12 7.21 23.74 -2.36
CA TRP A 12 6.01 23.04 -1.88
C TRP A 12 5.83 21.68 -2.57
N VAL A 13 5.88 21.63 -3.90
CA VAL A 13 5.73 20.39 -4.67
C VAL A 13 6.82 19.39 -4.31
N LEU A 14 8.07 19.84 -4.17
CA LEU A 14 9.18 18.97 -3.79
C LEU A 14 9.00 18.42 -2.37
N MET A 15 8.57 19.25 -1.42
CA MET A 15 8.30 18.81 -0.05
C MET A 15 7.25 17.69 -0.01
N GLN A 16 6.15 17.84 -0.75
CA GLN A 16 5.09 16.84 -0.85
C GLN A 16 5.61 15.54 -1.48
N ALA A 17 6.37 15.62 -2.57
CA ALA A 17 6.96 14.44 -3.22
C ALA A 17 7.94 13.70 -2.30
N MET A 18 8.74 14.42 -1.51
CA MET A 18 9.67 13.83 -0.54
C MET A 18 8.93 13.13 0.61
N MET A 19 7.83 13.71 1.12
CA MET A 19 7.00 13.05 2.13
C MET A 19 6.29 11.82 1.56
N ALA A 20 5.78 11.89 0.33
CA ALA A 20 5.20 10.75 -0.36
C ALA A 20 6.22 9.60 -0.49
N ALA A 21 7.46 9.91 -0.87
CA ALA A 21 8.54 8.93 -0.98
C ALA A 21 8.74 8.15 0.33
N LYS A 22 8.73 8.84 1.48
CA LYS A 22 8.91 8.22 2.80
C LYS A 22 7.75 7.30 3.17
N ASN A 23 6.53 7.75 2.92
CA ASN A 23 5.32 6.95 3.18
C ASN A 23 5.31 5.67 2.33
N VAL A 24 5.48 5.80 1.00
CA VAL A 24 5.40 4.66 0.08
C VAL A 24 6.56 3.68 0.28
N ARG A 25 7.78 4.15 0.58
CA ARG A 25 8.94 3.27 0.90
C ARG A 25 8.69 2.44 2.14
N THR A 26 8.18 3.05 3.21
CA THR A 26 7.82 2.33 4.44
C THR A 26 6.81 1.23 4.15
N GLN A 27 5.83 1.49 3.28
CA GLN A 27 4.83 0.49 2.90
C GLN A 27 5.41 -0.64 2.04
N ARG A 28 6.38 -0.39 1.17
CA ARG A 28 7.08 -1.45 0.42
C ARG A 28 7.70 -2.48 1.36
N ASP A 29 8.39 -2.02 2.40
CA ASP A 29 9.09 -2.93 3.31
C ASP A 29 8.09 -3.80 4.09
N ARG A 30 6.92 -3.24 4.42
CA ARG A 30 5.80 -3.99 5.02
C ARG A 30 5.20 -5.02 4.06
N LEU A 31 4.98 -4.65 2.79
CA LEU A 31 4.47 -5.58 1.77
C LEU A 31 5.43 -6.74 1.50
N LEU A 32 6.74 -6.49 1.52
CA LEU A 32 7.75 -7.54 1.41
C LEU A 32 7.71 -8.49 2.60
N GLU A 33 7.51 -7.98 3.82
CA GLU A 33 7.37 -8.84 5.00
C GLU A 33 6.07 -9.64 4.98
N LEU A 34 4.96 -9.04 4.55
CA LEU A 34 3.68 -9.73 4.40
C LEU A 34 3.76 -10.85 3.36
N HIS A 35 4.46 -10.61 2.25
CA HIS A 35 4.76 -11.65 1.26
C HIS A 35 5.50 -12.82 1.90
N ARG A 36 6.59 -12.57 2.64
CA ARG A 36 7.36 -13.63 3.33
C ARG A 36 6.53 -14.37 4.38
N ARG A 37 5.67 -13.67 5.12
CA ARG A 37 4.76 -14.29 6.09
C ARG A 37 3.78 -15.25 5.42
N LEU A 38 3.24 -14.85 4.27
CA LEU A 38 2.30 -15.68 3.51
C LEU A 38 3.01 -16.88 2.85
N GLU A 39 4.23 -16.70 2.33
CA GLU A 39 5.06 -17.81 1.84
C GLU A 39 5.38 -18.81 2.95
N ARG A 40 5.73 -18.33 4.15
CA ARG A 40 5.95 -19.19 5.32
C ARG A 40 4.69 -19.93 5.73
N HIS A 41 3.52 -19.30 5.65
CA HIS A 41 2.25 -19.97 5.91
C HIS A 41 2.01 -21.12 4.91
N ARG A 42 2.22 -20.85 3.61
CA ARG A 42 2.10 -21.86 2.54
C ARG A 42 3.07 -23.04 2.70
N ALA A 43 4.30 -22.78 3.15
CA ALA A 43 5.35 -23.80 3.26
C ALA A 43 5.33 -24.58 4.59
N ALA A 44 4.60 -24.10 5.60
CA ALA A 44 4.53 -24.74 6.90
C ALA A 44 3.68 -26.03 6.86
N PRO A 45 3.91 -27.00 7.77
CA PRO A 45 2.99 -28.10 7.98
C PRO A 45 1.58 -27.58 8.23
N ALA A 46 0.58 -28.25 7.66
CA ALA A 46 -0.82 -27.83 7.73
C ALA A 46 -1.22 -27.56 9.20
N PRO A 47 -1.47 -26.29 9.58
CA PRO A 47 -1.92 -25.96 10.92
C PRO A 47 -3.38 -26.42 11.10
N THR A 48 -3.89 -26.37 12.33
CA THR A 48 -5.34 -26.59 12.52
C THR A 48 -6.13 -25.54 11.72
N PRO A 49 -7.35 -25.85 11.23
CA PRO A 49 -8.13 -24.89 10.46
C PRO A 49 -8.34 -23.54 11.18
N ALA A 50 -8.51 -23.57 12.51
CA ALA A 50 -8.67 -22.38 13.33
C ALA A 50 -7.39 -21.53 13.40
N ASP A 51 -6.22 -22.17 13.55
CA ASP A 51 -4.94 -21.48 13.52
C ASP A 51 -4.62 -20.91 12.13
N ALA A 52 -5.02 -21.62 11.07
CA ALA A 52 -4.89 -21.16 9.70
C ALA A 52 -5.70 -19.88 9.48
N GLU A 53 -6.98 -19.91 9.85
CA GLU A 53 -7.91 -18.77 9.75
C GLU A 53 -7.41 -17.56 10.53
N ALA A 54 -6.97 -17.74 11.78
CA ALA A 54 -6.44 -16.67 12.60
C ALA A 54 -5.19 -16.01 11.98
N ARG A 55 -4.26 -16.83 11.46
CA ARG A 55 -3.03 -16.33 10.82
C ARG A 55 -3.32 -15.58 9.52
N LEU A 56 -4.18 -16.13 8.68
CA LEU A 56 -4.56 -15.50 7.40
C LEU A 56 -5.37 -14.22 7.63
N GLY A 57 -6.28 -14.21 8.61
CA GLY A 57 -7.00 -13.02 9.05
C GLY A 57 -6.07 -11.92 9.56
N GLN A 58 -5.01 -12.27 10.30
CA GLN A 58 -4.00 -11.31 10.74
C GLN A 58 -3.19 -10.76 9.55
N ILE A 59 -2.78 -11.60 8.60
CA ILE A 59 -2.09 -11.14 7.39
C ILE A 59 -3.00 -10.20 6.59
N ALA A 60 -4.27 -10.56 6.40
CA ALA A 60 -5.27 -9.73 5.73
C ALA A 60 -5.46 -8.36 6.41
N SER A 61 -5.57 -8.34 7.74
CA SER A 61 -5.63 -7.10 8.51
C SER A 61 -4.40 -6.22 8.29
N ASP A 62 -3.21 -6.82 8.30
CA ASP A 62 -1.97 -6.08 8.11
C ASP A 62 -1.80 -5.58 6.66
N VAL A 63 -2.26 -6.33 5.65
CA VAL A 63 -2.37 -5.87 4.25
C VAL A 63 -3.30 -4.67 4.16
N PHE A 64 -4.44 -4.70 4.84
CA PHE A 64 -5.37 -3.58 4.87
C PHE A 64 -4.78 -2.33 5.54
N LYS A 65 -3.97 -2.51 6.61
CA LYS A 65 -3.25 -1.39 7.25
C LYS A 65 -2.26 -0.71 6.31
N VAL A 66 -1.64 -1.44 5.37
CA VAL A 66 -0.72 -0.85 4.38
C VAL A 66 -1.40 0.26 3.58
N TYR A 67 -2.66 0.04 3.18
CA TYR A 67 -3.46 1.04 2.49
C TYR A 67 -3.59 2.34 3.30
N TYR A 68 -4.14 2.26 4.53
CA TYR A 68 -4.44 3.46 5.33
C TYR A 68 -3.21 4.16 5.90
N LEU A 69 -2.19 3.39 6.28
CA LEU A 69 -1.05 3.92 7.04
C LEU A 69 0.02 4.55 6.17
N GLY A 70 0.00 4.40 4.84
CA GLY A 70 1.01 5.07 4.03
C GLY A 70 0.77 5.14 2.53
N LEU A 71 -0.02 4.25 1.94
CA LEU A 71 -0.37 4.41 0.52
C LEU A 71 -1.32 5.61 0.34
N ASP A 72 -2.45 5.67 1.07
CA ASP A 72 -3.41 6.78 0.93
C ASP A 72 -2.80 8.14 1.31
N PRO A 73 -2.06 8.30 2.44
CA PRO A 73 -1.34 9.53 2.72
C PRO A 73 -0.32 9.89 1.62
N GLY A 74 0.42 8.91 1.10
CA GLY A 74 1.38 9.11 0.01
C GLY A 74 0.70 9.56 -1.28
N ALA A 75 -0.42 8.93 -1.66
CA ALA A 75 -1.22 9.30 -2.82
C ALA A 75 -1.77 10.72 -2.72
N ARG A 76 -2.27 11.12 -1.54
CA ARG A 76 -2.74 12.49 -1.30
C ARG A 76 -1.63 13.52 -1.47
N MET A 77 -0.43 13.25 -0.95
CA MET A 77 0.74 14.13 -1.12
C MET A 77 1.12 14.27 -2.60
N LEU A 78 1.14 13.16 -3.35
CA LEU A 78 1.40 13.20 -4.79
C LEU A 78 0.30 13.94 -5.56
N TRP A 79 -0.97 13.80 -5.15
CA TRP A 79 -2.08 14.55 -5.74
C TRP A 79 -1.90 16.06 -5.55
N VAL A 80 -1.43 16.51 -4.37
CA VAL A 80 -1.09 17.92 -4.13
C VAL A 80 0.00 18.40 -5.09
N CYS A 81 1.02 17.59 -5.38
CA CYS A 81 2.04 17.92 -6.38
C CYS A 81 1.41 18.15 -7.77
N LEU A 82 0.53 17.25 -8.20
CA LEU A 82 -0.12 17.31 -9.51
C LEU A 82 -1.09 18.48 -9.63
N ASP A 83 -1.93 18.70 -8.62
CA ASP A 83 -2.87 19.82 -8.54
C ASP A 83 -2.14 21.17 -8.58
N ALA A 84 -1.06 21.32 -7.83
CA ALA A 84 -0.22 22.51 -7.88
C ALA A 84 0.38 22.73 -9.28
N ALA A 85 0.86 21.67 -9.93
CA ALA A 85 1.43 21.76 -11.26
C ALA A 85 0.39 22.16 -12.33
N VAL A 86 -0.83 21.62 -12.26
CA VAL A 86 -1.93 21.98 -13.17
C VAL A 86 -2.37 23.42 -12.96
N LYS A 87 -2.61 23.84 -11.71
CA LYS A 87 -3.02 25.22 -11.37
C LYS A 87 -2.01 26.27 -11.85
N ASN A 88 -0.72 25.93 -11.82
CA ASN A 88 0.36 26.81 -12.27
C ASN A 88 0.71 26.65 -13.76
N ARG A 89 -0.04 25.84 -14.52
CA ARG A 89 0.18 25.57 -15.95
C ARG A 89 1.56 24.98 -16.26
N ALA A 90 2.14 24.26 -15.30
CA ALA A 90 3.37 23.48 -15.49
C ALA A 90 3.12 22.18 -16.26
N VAL A 91 1.87 21.71 -16.26
CA VAL A 91 1.39 20.64 -17.15
C VAL A 91 -0.02 21.01 -17.62
N SER A 92 -0.37 20.61 -18.84
CA SER A 92 -1.62 21.03 -19.49
C SER A 92 -2.84 20.21 -19.05
N ALA A 93 -2.65 18.93 -18.71
CA ALA A 93 -3.72 18.03 -18.29
C ALA A 93 -3.12 16.78 -17.62
N VAL A 94 -3.95 16.12 -16.81
CA VAL A 94 -3.72 14.76 -16.33
C VAL A 94 -4.13 13.78 -17.43
N ASN A 95 -3.33 12.76 -17.66
CA ASN A 95 -3.61 11.63 -18.53
C ASN A 95 -4.71 10.75 -17.93
N ILE A 96 -5.95 11.00 -18.38
CA ILE A 96 -7.15 10.26 -17.97
C ILE A 96 -7.21 8.86 -18.65
N ALA A 97 -6.37 8.57 -19.64
CA ALA A 97 -6.45 7.30 -20.38
C ALA A 97 -6.31 6.07 -19.45
N PHE A 98 -5.55 6.21 -18.37
CA PHE A 98 -5.39 5.15 -17.38
C PHE A 98 -6.65 4.89 -16.53
N ALA A 99 -7.53 5.88 -16.34
CA ALA A 99 -8.79 5.69 -15.63
C ALA A 99 -9.84 4.90 -16.44
N LEU A 100 -9.60 4.70 -17.74
CA LEU A 100 -10.49 3.98 -18.65
C LEU A 100 -10.00 2.56 -18.94
N LEU A 101 -8.80 2.20 -18.50
CA LEU A 101 -8.25 0.86 -18.70
C LEU A 101 -8.80 -0.11 -17.66
N PRO A 102 -9.16 -1.35 -18.05
CA PRO A 102 -9.39 -2.42 -17.09
C PRO A 102 -8.16 -2.64 -16.19
N ASP A 103 -8.38 -2.98 -14.93
CA ASP A 103 -7.32 -3.10 -13.90
C ASP A 103 -6.10 -3.93 -14.33
N GLU A 104 -6.32 -5.09 -14.98
CA GLU A 104 -5.24 -5.94 -15.49
C GLU A 104 -4.45 -5.26 -16.63
N GLN A 105 -5.14 -4.54 -17.52
CA GLN A 105 -4.47 -3.79 -18.59
C GLN A 105 -3.75 -2.56 -18.03
N LEU A 106 -4.28 -1.95 -16.98
CA LEU A 106 -3.64 -0.85 -16.26
C LEU A 106 -2.31 -1.31 -15.65
N TYR A 107 -2.24 -2.50 -15.02
CA TYR A 107 -1.00 -3.08 -14.51
C TYR A 107 0.08 -3.17 -15.60
N ASP A 108 -0.24 -3.80 -16.73
CA ASP A 108 0.71 -3.97 -17.83
C ASP A 108 1.10 -2.64 -18.47
N ALA A 109 0.12 -1.74 -18.65
CA ALA A 109 0.37 -0.42 -19.21
C ALA A 109 1.29 0.43 -18.31
N LEU A 110 1.11 0.37 -16.99
CA LEU A 110 1.99 1.01 -16.00
C LEU A 110 3.44 0.49 -16.11
N LEU A 111 3.62 -0.82 -16.22
CA LEU A 111 4.94 -1.44 -16.37
C LEU A 111 5.59 -1.13 -17.73
N ALA A 112 4.78 -0.98 -18.78
CA ALA A 112 5.23 -0.68 -20.13
C ALA A 112 5.43 0.82 -20.42
N GLN A 113 5.24 1.70 -19.42
CA GLN A 113 5.32 3.15 -19.62
C GLN A 113 6.67 3.59 -20.19
N LYS A 114 6.63 4.21 -21.38
CA LYS A 114 7.79 4.78 -22.07
C LYS A 114 8.02 6.22 -21.66
N LEU A 115 8.39 6.44 -20.40
CA LEU A 115 8.82 7.74 -19.91
C LEU A 115 10.35 7.90 -20.04
N PRO A 116 10.87 9.12 -20.32
CA PRO A 116 12.30 9.36 -20.52
C PRO A 116 13.15 8.84 -19.36
N ALA A 117 14.08 7.92 -19.63
CA ALA A 117 14.88 7.25 -18.58
C ALA A 117 15.61 8.24 -17.66
N HIS A 118 16.04 9.38 -18.21
CA HIS A 118 16.67 10.47 -17.50
C HIS A 118 15.84 11.75 -17.68
N PRO A 119 14.83 11.99 -16.83
CA PRO A 119 14.08 13.23 -16.89
C PRO A 119 14.99 14.41 -16.52
N THR A 120 14.84 15.53 -17.22
CA THR A 120 15.67 16.74 -17.01
C THR A 120 14.85 18.01 -16.81
N THR A 121 13.55 17.98 -17.12
CA THR A 121 12.68 19.16 -17.04
C THR A 121 11.59 18.98 -15.97
N GLN A 122 11.03 20.09 -15.47
CA GLN A 122 9.92 20.04 -14.51
C GLN A 122 8.70 19.27 -15.07
N PRO A 123 8.25 19.48 -16.33
CA PRO A 123 7.13 18.70 -16.88
C PRO A 123 7.40 17.19 -16.92
N GLN A 124 8.63 16.77 -17.25
CA GLN A 124 9.00 15.36 -17.20
C GLN A 124 9.02 14.80 -15.78
N ALA A 125 9.41 15.60 -14.80
CA ALA A 125 9.33 15.23 -13.38
C ALA A 125 7.88 15.11 -12.91
N ILE A 126 6.99 16.02 -13.30
CA ILE A 126 5.56 15.92 -12.95
C ILE A 126 4.89 14.72 -13.62
N ALA A 127 5.26 14.39 -14.87
CA ALA A 127 4.79 13.14 -15.50
C ALA A 127 5.19 11.88 -14.71
N ARG A 128 6.34 11.92 -14.00
CA ARG A 128 6.72 10.84 -13.07
C ARG A 128 5.84 10.83 -11.83
N VAL A 129 5.52 11.99 -11.26
CA VAL A 129 4.57 12.10 -10.13
C VAL A 129 3.22 11.50 -10.50
N GLU A 130 2.72 11.83 -11.68
CA GLU A 130 1.46 11.29 -12.22
C GLU A 130 1.50 9.76 -12.34
N SER A 131 2.55 9.20 -12.94
CA SER A 131 2.72 7.75 -12.99
C SER A 131 2.81 7.09 -11.61
N ALA A 132 3.41 7.76 -10.63
CA ALA A 132 3.44 7.27 -9.26
C ALA A 132 2.04 7.24 -8.63
N ILE A 133 1.20 8.26 -8.87
CA ILE A 133 -0.20 8.30 -8.39
C ILE A 133 -0.97 7.10 -8.95
N LEU A 134 -0.90 6.88 -10.26
CA LEU A 134 -1.60 5.77 -10.92
C LEU A 134 -1.14 4.41 -10.39
N ALA A 135 0.17 4.25 -10.17
CA ALA A 135 0.71 3.04 -9.56
C ALA A 135 0.18 2.84 -8.14
N VAL A 136 0.18 3.87 -7.29
CA VAL A 136 -0.36 3.76 -5.92
C VAL A 136 -1.86 3.46 -5.95
N LYS A 137 -2.62 4.11 -6.82
CA LYS A 137 -4.06 3.87 -7.01
C LYS A 137 -4.37 2.42 -7.40
N MET A 138 -3.58 1.84 -8.29
CA MET A 138 -3.69 0.44 -8.67
C MET A 138 -3.43 -0.53 -7.48
N LEU A 139 -2.57 -0.16 -6.53
CA LEU A 139 -2.40 -0.93 -5.28
C LEU A 139 -3.65 -0.82 -4.41
N GLU A 140 -4.11 0.42 -4.22
CA GLU A 140 -5.18 0.80 -3.31
C GLU A 140 -6.54 0.22 -3.70
N GLU A 141 -6.86 0.29 -5.00
CA GLU A 141 -8.21 0.02 -5.51
C GLU A 141 -8.33 -1.40 -6.06
N HIS A 142 -7.21 -2.07 -6.36
CA HIS A 142 -7.21 -3.39 -6.96
C HIS A 142 -6.35 -4.42 -6.22
N HIS A 143 -5.02 -4.34 -6.25
CA HIS A 143 -4.18 -5.46 -5.79
C HIS A 143 -4.35 -5.79 -4.30
N LEU A 144 -4.35 -4.77 -3.42
CA LEU A 144 -4.46 -5.03 -1.98
C LEU A 144 -5.87 -5.50 -1.58
N PRO A 145 -6.98 -4.91 -2.08
CA PRO A 145 -8.31 -5.45 -1.84
C PRO A 145 -8.46 -6.90 -2.31
N ARG A 146 -8.00 -7.24 -3.53
CA ARG A 146 -8.06 -8.62 -4.06
C ARG A 146 -7.20 -9.60 -3.26
N CYS A 147 -6.02 -9.17 -2.82
CA CYS A 147 -5.20 -9.96 -1.89
C CYS A 147 -5.99 -10.28 -0.61
N VAL A 148 -6.61 -9.28 0.01
CA VAL A 148 -7.39 -9.50 1.22
C VAL A 148 -8.58 -10.41 0.95
N GLU A 149 -9.34 -10.20 -0.12
CA GLU A 149 -10.46 -11.07 -0.51
C GLU A 149 -10.04 -12.54 -0.55
N CYS A 150 -8.92 -12.85 -1.20
CA CYS A 150 -8.39 -14.20 -1.24
C CYS A 150 -8.07 -14.75 0.16
N LEU A 151 -7.47 -13.94 1.02
CA LEU A 151 -7.08 -14.36 2.39
C LEU A 151 -8.27 -14.58 3.33
N VAL A 152 -9.42 -13.93 3.10
CA VAL A 152 -10.60 -14.03 3.97
C VAL A 152 -11.81 -14.69 3.31
N GLY A 153 -11.59 -15.47 2.24
CA GLY A 153 -12.64 -16.26 1.60
C GLY A 153 -13.72 -15.42 0.90
N GLY A 154 -13.33 -14.36 0.20
CA GLY A 154 -14.21 -13.54 -0.63
C GLY A 154 -14.86 -12.33 0.05
N HIS A 155 -14.49 -12.01 1.29
CA HIS A 155 -15.01 -10.84 2.01
C HIS A 155 -14.02 -9.67 1.97
N ALA A 156 -13.97 -8.93 0.85
CA ALA A 156 -13.16 -7.70 0.79
C ALA A 156 -13.59 -6.71 1.88
N PRO A 157 -12.68 -6.13 2.66
CA PRO A 157 -12.96 -4.88 3.34
C PRO A 157 -13.06 -3.77 2.28
N VAL A 158 -14.19 -3.06 2.26
CA VAL A 158 -14.45 -1.98 1.30
C VAL A 158 -13.46 -0.84 1.56
N PRO A 159 -12.64 -0.41 0.57
CA PRO A 159 -11.75 0.73 0.71
C PRO A 159 -12.51 1.98 1.15
N GLY A 160 -11.99 2.70 2.15
CA GLY A 160 -12.57 3.95 2.66
C GLY A 160 -13.53 3.81 3.87
N LYS A 161 -13.86 2.60 4.34
CA LYS A 161 -14.54 2.41 5.64
C LYS A 161 -13.55 1.94 6.71
N PRO A 162 -13.31 2.70 7.80
CA PRO A 162 -12.55 2.19 8.93
C PRO A 162 -13.41 1.15 9.64
N ARG A 163 -13.19 -0.13 9.35
CA ARG A 163 -13.67 -1.21 10.22
C ARG A 163 -12.60 -1.49 11.24
N ASP A 164 -12.96 -1.38 12.51
CA ASP A 164 -12.15 -1.90 13.61
C ASP A 164 -11.99 -3.42 13.39
N PRO A 165 -10.77 -3.93 13.16
CA PRO A 165 -10.54 -5.35 12.84
C PRO A 165 -11.04 -6.28 13.95
N VAL A 166 -11.03 -5.80 15.20
CA VAL A 166 -11.53 -6.53 16.36
C VAL A 166 -13.06 -6.56 16.34
N ALA A 167 -13.71 -5.43 16.05
CA ALA A 167 -15.17 -5.37 15.98
C ALA A 167 -15.76 -6.19 14.81
N ALA A 168 -15.06 -6.32 13.67
CA ALA A 168 -15.50 -7.19 12.58
C ALA A 168 -15.40 -8.69 12.94
N ALA A 169 -14.37 -9.07 13.70
CA ALA A 169 -14.27 -10.41 14.28
C ALA A 169 -15.36 -10.64 15.35
N THR A 170 -15.67 -9.63 16.17
CA THR A 170 -16.69 -9.69 17.23
C THR A 170 -18.12 -9.63 16.69
N GLU A 171 -18.42 -8.87 15.63
CA GLU A 171 -19.74 -8.87 14.95
C GLU A 171 -20.03 -10.23 14.28
N SER A 172 -18.99 -10.90 13.80
CA SER A 172 -19.09 -12.25 13.23
C SER A 172 -19.28 -13.34 14.31
N LEU A 173 -18.91 -13.04 15.56
CA LEU A 173 -19.15 -13.87 16.75
C LEU A 173 -20.49 -13.56 17.43
N ALA A 174 -20.99 -12.32 17.37
CA ALA A 174 -22.22 -11.90 18.05
C ALA A 174 -23.52 -12.32 17.34
N LYS A 175 -23.45 -12.75 16.06
CA LYS A 175 -24.60 -13.29 15.31
C LYS A 175 -24.84 -14.80 15.51
N VAL A 176 -24.22 -15.40 16.53
CA VAL A 176 -24.21 -16.85 16.74
C VAL A 176 -25.43 -17.38 17.50
N ASP A 177 -26.34 -16.55 18.03
CA ASP A 177 -27.47 -17.12 18.75
C ASP A 177 -28.80 -16.44 18.46
N LEU A 178 -29.84 -17.28 18.44
CA LEU A 178 -31.27 -17.02 18.19
C LEU A 178 -31.75 -17.16 16.73
N SER A 179 -31.58 -18.35 16.16
CA SER A 179 -32.54 -18.89 15.19
C SER A 179 -32.34 -20.41 15.06
N ASP A 180 -33.06 -21.17 15.89
CA ASP A 180 -33.24 -22.62 15.74
C ASP A 180 -34.08 -22.93 14.48
N ASP A 181 -33.46 -22.84 13.31
CA ASP A 181 -34.06 -23.30 12.06
C ASP A 181 -33.23 -24.49 11.52
N PRO A 182 -33.73 -25.73 11.56
CA PRO A 182 -32.95 -26.93 11.25
C PRO A 182 -32.65 -27.11 9.75
N ASP A 183 -33.03 -26.17 8.88
CA ASP A 183 -32.75 -26.21 7.44
C ASP A 183 -31.86 -25.06 6.93
N ALA A 184 -31.30 -24.25 7.84
CA ALA A 184 -30.25 -23.30 7.49
C ALA A 184 -28.92 -24.06 7.32
N THR A 185 -28.65 -24.51 6.09
CA THR A 185 -27.31 -24.91 5.64
C THR A 185 -26.27 -23.98 6.25
N ALA A 186 -25.55 -24.47 7.27
CA ALA A 186 -24.52 -23.73 7.95
C ALA A 186 -23.57 -23.19 6.86
N LYS A 187 -23.53 -21.87 6.69
CA LYS A 187 -22.46 -21.21 5.94
C LYS A 187 -21.19 -21.51 6.71
N THR A 188 -20.58 -22.64 6.38
CA THR A 188 -19.29 -23.07 6.87
C THR A 188 -18.35 -21.91 6.60
N ARG A 189 -17.85 -21.29 7.67
CA ARG A 189 -16.84 -20.22 7.55
C ARG A 189 -15.72 -20.77 6.68
N HIS A 190 -15.54 -20.17 5.52
CA HIS A 190 -14.66 -20.71 4.50
C HIS A 190 -13.24 -20.25 4.87
N VAL A 191 -12.46 -21.15 5.48
CA VAL A 191 -11.01 -20.97 5.54
C VAL A 191 -10.51 -20.87 4.10
N ALA A 192 -9.63 -19.90 3.82
CA ALA A 192 -9.08 -19.74 2.49
C ALA A 192 -8.41 -21.05 2.04
N SER A 193 -8.69 -21.48 0.81
CA SER A 193 -8.07 -22.68 0.27
C SER A 193 -6.61 -22.42 -0.09
N ASP A 194 -5.81 -23.47 -0.28
CA ASP A 194 -4.44 -23.34 -0.80
C ASP A 194 -4.40 -22.56 -2.13
N GLY A 195 -5.42 -22.73 -2.97
CA GLY A 195 -5.57 -21.99 -4.21
C GLY A 195 -5.85 -20.49 -4.01
N ASP A 196 -6.50 -20.12 -2.90
CA ASP A 196 -6.71 -18.71 -2.55
C ASP A 196 -5.45 -18.09 -1.95
N VAL A 197 -4.69 -18.85 -1.16
CA VAL A 197 -3.36 -18.43 -0.68
C VAL A 197 -2.41 -18.19 -1.86
N ASP A 198 -2.43 -19.04 -2.88
CA ASP A 198 -1.63 -18.86 -4.10
C ASP A 198 -2.02 -17.61 -4.89
N LYS A 199 -3.32 -17.31 -5.01
CA LYS A 199 -3.80 -16.05 -5.62
C LYS A 199 -3.40 -14.83 -4.78
N ALA A 200 -3.52 -14.89 -3.46
CA ALA A 200 -3.11 -13.81 -2.57
C ALA A 200 -1.61 -13.52 -2.70
N LEU A 201 -0.77 -14.55 -2.87
CA LEU A 201 0.65 -14.41 -3.17
C LEU A 201 0.90 -13.74 -4.53
N ASP A 202 0.16 -14.09 -5.58
CA ASP A 202 0.27 -13.41 -6.88
C ASP A 202 -0.07 -11.91 -6.76
N TYR A 203 -1.17 -11.58 -6.08
CA TYR A 203 -1.54 -10.18 -5.83
C TYR A 203 -0.50 -9.43 -5.00
N LEU A 204 0.10 -10.05 -3.97
CA LEU A 204 1.20 -9.43 -3.21
C LEU A 204 2.46 -9.25 -4.05
N CYS A 205 2.78 -10.21 -4.91
CA CYS A 205 3.91 -10.10 -5.83
C CYS A 205 3.73 -8.91 -6.80
N ARG A 206 2.54 -8.80 -7.40
CA ARG A 206 2.16 -7.67 -8.25
C ARG A 206 2.18 -6.35 -7.49
N ALA A 207 1.66 -6.32 -6.26
CA ALA A 207 1.68 -5.15 -5.40
C ALA A 207 3.10 -4.70 -5.07
N ASN A 208 4.00 -5.62 -4.72
CA ASN A 208 5.42 -5.32 -4.48
C ASN A 208 6.09 -4.71 -5.72
N ARG A 209 5.80 -5.25 -6.91
CA ARG A 209 6.35 -4.74 -8.17
C ARG A 209 5.84 -3.33 -8.51
N ILE A 210 4.55 -3.07 -8.36
CA ILE A 210 3.96 -1.76 -8.61
C ILE A 210 4.39 -0.73 -7.56
N THR A 211 4.55 -1.13 -6.29
CA THR A 211 5.09 -0.26 -5.24
C THR A 211 6.53 0.16 -5.56
N ALA A 212 7.37 -0.78 -6.03
CA ALA A 212 8.72 -0.46 -6.48
C ALA A 212 8.74 0.50 -7.68
N LEU A 213 7.79 0.34 -8.63
CA LEU A 213 7.62 1.26 -9.75
C LEU A 213 7.23 2.67 -9.27
N ALA A 214 6.27 2.77 -8.34
CA ALA A 214 5.85 4.04 -7.75
C ALA A 214 7.03 4.76 -7.10
N ILE A 215 7.81 4.06 -6.25
CA ILE A 215 9.00 4.63 -5.60
C ILE A 215 10.01 5.12 -6.63
N LYS A 216 10.29 4.33 -7.67
CA LYS A 216 11.21 4.74 -8.75
C LYS A 216 10.76 6.04 -9.42
N HIS A 217 9.46 6.19 -9.67
CA HIS A 217 8.92 7.42 -10.26
C HIS A 217 9.03 8.61 -9.31
N ILE A 218 8.68 8.44 -8.03
CA ILE A 218 8.81 9.49 -7.01
C ILE A 218 10.27 9.93 -6.89
N ASP A 219 11.20 8.98 -6.83
CA ASP A 219 12.64 9.25 -6.67
C ASP A 219 13.21 10.02 -7.86
N LEU A 220 12.82 9.65 -9.08
CA LEU A 220 13.18 10.41 -10.28
C LEU A 220 12.58 11.82 -10.27
N ALA A 221 11.33 11.98 -9.85
CA ALA A 221 10.69 13.29 -9.75
C ALA A 221 11.41 14.17 -8.73
N VAL A 222 11.65 13.67 -7.52
CA VAL A 222 12.37 14.37 -6.44
C VAL A 222 13.77 14.75 -6.91
N ALA A 223 14.51 13.83 -7.53
CA ALA A 223 15.87 14.09 -8.00
C ALA A 223 15.92 15.21 -9.05
N VAL A 224 14.96 15.27 -9.97
CA VAL A 224 14.90 16.32 -11.00
C VAL A 224 14.46 17.65 -10.41
N LEU A 225 13.37 17.67 -9.64
CA LEU A 225 12.85 18.89 -9.03
C LEU A 225 13.85 19.54 -8.07
N SER A 226 14.63 18.73 -7.34
CA SER A 226 15.69 19.21 -6.44
C SER A 226 16.79 20.01 -7.15
N ARG A 227 17.00 19.80 -8.45
CA ARG A 227 18.04 20.53 -9.22
C ARG A 227 17.69 21.99 -9.47
N PHE A 228 16.42 22.36 -9.30
CA PHE A 228 15.92 23.71 -9.47
C PHE A 228 15.95 24.53 -8.17
N LEU A 229 16.45 23.96 -7.07
CA LEU A 229 16.65 24.62 -5.79
C LEU A 229 18.12 24.62 -5.38
N ASP A 230 18.51 25.56 -4.51
CA ASP A 230 19.85 25.57 -3.96
C ASP A 230 20.05 24.48 -2.88
N ARG A 231 21.31 24.19 -2.54
CA ARG A 231 21.64 23.15 -1.54
C ARG A 231 21.12 23.47 -0.13
N LYS A 232 21.04 24.74 0.25
CA LYS A 232 20.58 25.16 1.59
C LYS A 232 19.08 24.97 1.72
N GLU A 233 18.33 25.31 0.68
CA GLU A 233 16.90 25.11 0.54
C GLU A 233 16.55 23.63 0.57
N LEU A 234 17.27 22.82 -0.19
CA LEU A 234 17.08 21.37 -0.21
C LEU A 234 17.33 20.76 1.18
N ALA A 235 18.41 21.18 1.87
CA ALA A 235 18.70 20.71 3.22
C ALA A 235 17.63 21.13 4.24
N ARG A 236 17.06 22.34 4.09
CA ARG A 236 15.94 22.82 4.90
C ARG A 236 14.70 21.96 4.68
N LEU A 237 14.35 21.68 3.41
CA LEU A 237 13.20 20.82 3.07
C LEU A 237 13.39 19.38 3.57
N ALA A 238 14.58 18.80 3.43
CA ALA A 238 14.88 17.47 3.97
C ALA A 238 14.59 17.39 5.47
N LYS A 239 15.09 18.34 6.27
CA LYS A 239 14.84 18.41 7.72
C LYS A 239 13.35 18.55 8.06
N LEU A 240 12.59 19.33 7.29
CA LEU A 240 11.15 19.50 7.51
C LEU A 240 10.40 18.19 7.22
N THR A 241 10.71 17.55 6.09
CA THR A 241 10.07 16.30 5.69
C THR A 241 10.42 15.12 6.60
N ASP A 242 11.57 15.13 7.29
CA ASP A 242 11.94 14.10 8.27
C ASP A 242 11.00 14.12 9.48
N ARG A 243 10.47 15.29 9.83
CA ARG A 243 9.54 15.47 10.95
C ARG A 243 8.08 15.24 10.57
N GLY A 244 7.74 15.34 9.28
CA GLY A 244 6.36 15.32 8.77
C GLY A 244 5.92 14.02 8.09
N ALA A 245 6.77 13.01 7.97
CA ALA A 245 6.39 11.73 7.39
C ALA A 245 5.48 10.96 8.37
N TYR A 246 4.36 10.43 7.86
CA TYR A 246 3.44 9.62 8.66
C TYR A 246 4.04 8.22 8.84
N LEU A 247 4.75 8.02 9.94
CA LEU A 247 5.29 6.72 10.34
C LEU A 247 4.15 5.94 11.00
N GLY A 248 3.33 5.27 10.18
CA GLY A 248 2.27 4.39 10.69
C GLY A 248 2.81 3.34 11.66
N VAL A 249 1.96 2.87 12.58
CA VAL A 249 2.28 1.91 13.67
C VAL A 249 3.02 0.66 13.17
N GLU A 250 3.99 0.18 13.97
CA GLU A 250 4.78 -1.03 13.74
C GLU A 250 3.88 -2.28 13.58
N ILE A 251 4.27 -3.20 12.70
CA ILE A 251 3.61 -4.50 12.56
C ILE A 251 3.86 -5.25 13.87
N SER A 252 2.80 -5.66 14.57
CA SER A 252 2.94 -6.54 15.74
C SER A 252 3.76 -7.76 15.35
N GLN A 253 4.93 -7.93 15.97
CA GLN A 253 5.66 -9.18 15.86
C GLN A 253 4.76 -10.30 16.38
N PRO A 254 4.81 -11.51 15.79
CA PRO A 254 4.09 -12.64 16.36
C PRO A 254 4.59 -12.82 17.80
N THR A 255 3.65 -12.80 18.75
CA THR A 255 3.91 -13.14 20.15
C THR A 255 4.55 -14.52 20.17
N THR A 256 5.85 -14.57 20.48
CA THR A 256 6.54 -15.81 20.79
C THR A 256 5.81 -16.43 21.97
N SER A 257 5.18 -17.58 21.76
CA SER A 257 4.65 -18.41 22.85
C SER A 257 5.78 -18.68 23.83
N PRO A 258 5.58 -18.56 25.16
CA PRO A 258 6.61 -18.94 26.11
C PRO A 258 6.89 -20.43 25.95
N ASP A 259 8.16 -20.78 25.74
CA ASP A 259 8.63 -22.16 25.84
C ASP A 259 8.28 -22.69 27.25
N PRO A 260 7.55 -23.80 27.37
CA PRO A 260 7.41 -24.47 28.64
C PRO A 260 8.67 -25.30 28.82
N LEU A 261 9.65 -24.82 29.58
CA LEU A 261 10.65 -25.61 30.34
C LEU A 261 11.74 -24.69 30.93
N THR A 262 11.41 -24.03 32.03
CA THR A 262 12.41 -23.65 33.04
C THR A 262 11.91 -24.11 34.40
N LEU A 263 12.06 -25.43 34.64
CA LEU A 263 12.01 -25.99 35.98
C LEU A 263 13.31 -25.55 36.70
N SER A 264 13.24 -24.40 37.36
CA SER A 264 14.26 -23.93 38.30
C SER A 264 13.86 -24.39 39.70
N THR A 265 14.56 -25.38 40.25
CA THR A 265 14.52 -25.71 41.68
C THR A 265 15.94 -25.71 42.21
N TRP A 266 16.34 -24.59 42.79
CA TRP A 266 17.40 -24.47 43.79
C TRP A 266 16.88 -23.47 44.84
N ASP A 267 16.18 -24.01 45.83
CA ASP A 267 16.39 -23.80 47.27
C ASP A 267 15.39 -24.66 48.07
#